data_AF-A0A8H6P002-F1
#
_entry.id   AF-A0A8H6P002-F1
#
_cell.length_a   1.000
_cell.length_b   1.000
_cell.length_c   1.000
_cell.angle_alpha   90.00
_cell.angle_beta   90.00
_cell.angle_gamma   90.00
#
_symmetry.space_group_name_H-M   'P 1'
#
loop_
_entity.id
_entity.type
_entity.pdbx_description
1 polymer ?
#
loop_
_entity_poly.entity_id
_entity_poly.type
_entity_poly.pdbx_seq_one_letter_code
_entity_poly.pdbx_strand_id
1 'polypeptide(L)'
;MGHSVISPAIFYWGIGRPCDNSQRRRKPNIAPMSSAWWLGNRAVLGLGRSSQTTANIIRSRQCVLNLPSDDMVQSVNALARTTGTKDVPAFNAERGYRYEKDKASPD
;
A
#
# COMPACT_ATOMS: atom_id res chain seq x y z
N MET A 1 22.79 3.69 -17.63
CA MET A 1 23.03 2.67 -16.58
C MET A 1 22.16 1.45 -16.91
N GLY A 2 22.75 0.26 -16.98
CA GLY A 2 22.01 -0.99 -17.22
C GLY A 2 21.53 -1.63 -15.92
N HIS A 3 20.55 -2.54 -16.00
CA HIS A 3 20.11 -3.35 -14.87
C HIS A 3 21.27 -4.17 -14.29
N SER A 4 21.41 -4.16 -12.97
CA SER A 4 22.40 -4.96 -12.23
C SER A 4 21.69 -5.79 -11.16
N VAL A 5 21.90 -7.10 -11.17
CA VAL A 5 21.32 -8.02 -10.19
C VAL A 5 22.15 -7.97 -8.92
N ILE A 6 21.50 -7.71 -7.79
CA ILE A 6 22.09 -7.76 -6.45
C ILE A 6 21.37 -8.80 -5.60
N SER A 7 22.07 -9.44 -4.66
CA SER A 7 21.50 -10.43 -3.72
C SER A 7 21.88 -10.12 -2.26
N PRO A 8 21.45 -8.97 -1.71
CA PRO A 8 21.70 -8.63 -0.32
C PRO A 8 20.95 -9.56 0.65
N ALA A 9 21.52 -9.79 1.83
CA ALA A 9 20.87 -10.60 2.88
C ALA A 9 19.60 -9.93 3.43
N ILE A 10 19.62 -8.60 3.53
CA ILE A 10 18.48 -7.76 3.90
C ILE A 10 18.44 -6.58 2.94
N PHE A 11 17.26 -6.35 2.34
CA PHE A 11 17.01 -5.17 1.52
C PHE A 11 15.84 -4.38 2.11
N TYR A 12 16.08 -3.13 2.48
CA TYR A 12 15.06 -2.23 3.04
C TYR A 12 14.76 -1.13 2.03
N TRP A 13 13.47 -0.90 1.76
CA TRP A 13 13.04 0.21 0.92
C TRP A 13 12.12 1.14 1.71
N GLY A 14 12.53 2.40 1.81
CA GLY A 14 11.72 3.46 2.40
C GLY A 14 10.60 3.94 1.46
N ILE A 15 9.41 4.08 2.06
CA ILE A 15 8.16 4.78 1.70
C ILE A 15 7.74 4.96 0.24
N GLY A 16 6.45 4.60 0.07
CA GLY A 16 5.55 4.93 -1.02
C GLY A 16 5.31 3.66 -1.79
N ARG A 17 4.25 2.90 -1.53
CA ARG A 17 4.03 1.65 -2.26
C ARG A 17 2.55 1.35 -2.37
N PRO A 18 1.94 1.62 -3.53
CA PRO A 18 0.60 1.17 -3.83
C PRO A 18 0.47 -0.35 -3.71
N CYS A 19 -0.35 -0.84 -2.79
CA CYS A 19 -0.87 -2.22 -2.85
C CYS A 19 -2.06 -2.27 -3.82
N ASP A 20 -2.04 -3.08 -4.88
CA ASP A 20 -3.26 -3.39 -5.65
C ASP A 20 -3.78 -4.78 -5.27
N ASN A 21 -5.10 -4.91 -5.14
CA ASN A 21 -5.79 -6.18 -5.02
C ASN A 21 -6.97 -6.19 -5.99
N SER A 22 -6.68 -6.53 -7.24
CA SER A 22 -7.68 -6.67 -8.30
C SER A 22 -8.64 -7.82 -8.00
N GLN A 23 -9.88 -7.49 -7.65
CA GLN A 23 -11.01 -8.34 -8.00
C GLN A 23 -11.68 -7.71 -9.21
N ARG A 24 -11.84 -8.47 -10.30
CA ARG A 24 -12.48 -8.09 -11.58
C ARG A 24 -13.84 -7.34 -11.51
N ARG A 25 -14.44 -7.14 -10.32
CA ARG A 25 -15.66 -6.35 -10.10
C ARG A 25 -15.59 -5.33 -8.94
N ARG A 26 -14.46 -5.18 -8.24
CA ARG A 26 -14.27 -4.21 -7.14
C ARG A 26 -13.12 -3.27 -7.48
N LYS A 27 -13.27 -1.97 -7.18
CA LYS A 27 -12.21 -0.97 -7.36
C LYS A 27 -10.95 -1.36 -6.57
N PRO A 28 -9.75 -1.12 -7.12
CA PRO A 28 -8.49 -1.42 -6.45
C PRO A 28 -8.36 -0.64 -5.14
N ASN A 29 -7.80 -1.28 -4.12
CA ASN A 29 -7.54 -0.65 -2.82
C ASN A 29 -6.05 -0.36 -2.68
N ILE A 30 -5.68 0.89 -2.92
CA ILE A 30 -4.30 1.36 -2.82
C ILE A 30 -4.04 2.00 -1.44
N ALA A 31 -2.91 1.70 -0.81
CA ALA A 31 -2.50 2.32 0.45
C ALA A 31 -0.97 2.48 0.50
N PRO A 32 -0.45 3.62 0.95
CA PRO A 32 0.98 3.79 1.15
C PRO A 32 1.43 2.97 2.37
N MET A 33 2.67 2.45 2.31
CA MET A 33 3.30 1.78 3.43
C MET A 33 4.77 2.17 3.55
N SER A 34 5.28 2.16 4.78
CA SER A 34 6.67 2.50 5.12
C SER A 34 7.50 1.30 5.57
N SER A 35 6.86 0.18 5.90
CA SER A 35 7.50 -0.99 6.54
C SER A 35 7.52 -2.20 5.61
N ALA A 36 8.40 -2.20 4.61
CA ALA A 36 8.63 -3.32 3.72
C ALA A 36 10.13 -3.66 3.66
N TRP A 37 10.47 -4.92 3.87
CA TRP A 37 11.84 -5.41 3.78
C TRP A 37 11.88 -6.81 3.20
N TRP A 38 13.05 -7.23 2.72
CA TRP A 38 13.25 -8.56 2.17
C TRP A 38 14.19 -9.39 3.03
N LEU A 39 13.86 -10.67 3.15
CA LEU A 39 14.72 -11.73 3.66
C LEU A 39 14.97 -12.71 2.50
N GLY A 40 16.12 -12.56 1.83
CA GLY A 40 16.38 -13.23 0.56
C GLY A 40 15.33 -12.89 -0.49
N ASN A 41 14.62 -13.89 -1.01
CA ASN A 41 13.58 -13.72 -2.03
C ASN A 41 12.16 -13.51 -1.47
N ARG A 42 12.02 -13.31 -0.14
CA ARG A 42 10.72 -13.13 0.52
C ARG A 42 10.56 -11.70 0.99
N ALA A 43 9.49 -11.05 0.54
CA ALA A 43 9.07 -9.77 1.07
C ALA A 43 8.32 -9.97 2.39
N VAL A 44 8.67 -9.17 3.40
CA VAL A 44 7.99 -9.07 4.68
C VAL A 44 7.37 -7.67 4.77
N LEU A 45 6.06 -7.63 5.03
CA LEU A 45 5.25 -6.41 5.00
C LEU A 45 4.65 -6.15 6.39
N GLY A 46 4.98 -5.01 6.98
CA GLY A 46 4.34 -4.51 8.19
C GLY A 46 3.02 -3.82 7.86
N LEU A 47 1.90 -4.41 8.27
CA LEU A 47 0.56 -3.90 7.97
C LEU A 47 -0.30 -3.79 9.24
N GLY A 48 -1.09 -2.71 9.35
CA GLY A 48 -2.07 -2.56 10.41
C GLY A 48 -3.18 -3.61 10.29
N ARG A 49 -3.40 -4.39 11.36
CA ARG A 49 -4.37 -5.51 11.38
C ARG A 49 -5.79 -5.11 10.98
N SER A 50 -6.22 -3.91 11.38
CA SER A 50 -7.57 -3.38 11.11
C SER A 50 -7.72 -2.70 9.74
N SER A 51 -6.67 -2.67 8.92
CA SER A 51 -6.73 -2.00 7.61
C SER A 51 -7.49 -2.82 6.57
N GLN A 52 -8.16 -2.13 5.64
CA GLN A 52 -8.78 -2.77 4.47
C GLN A 52 -7.75 -3.54 3.62
N THR A 53 -6.50 -3.07 3.58
CA THR A 53 -5.39 -3.73 2.88
C THR A 53 -5.10 -5.11 3.47
N THR A 54 -4.97 -5.21 4.80
CA THR A 54 -4.75 -6.49 5.48
C THR A 54 -5.91 -7.45 5.27
N ALA A 55 -7.15 -6.99 5.42
CA ALA A 55 -8.35 -7.80 5.17
C ALA A 55 -8.40 -8.33 3.73
N ASN A 56 -8.01 -7.49 2.77
CA ASN A 56 -7.91 -7.85 1.36
C ASN A 56 -6.86 -8.93 1.10
N ILE A 57 -5.65 -8.80 1.66
CA ILE A 57 -4.55 -9.75 1.47
C ILE A 57 -4.86 -11.10 2.12
N ILE A 58 -5.43 -11.12 3.33
CA ILE A 58 -5.83 -12.38 4.00
C ILE A 58 -6.84 -13.15 3.13
N ARG A 59 -7.78 -12.42 2.52
CA ARG A 59 -8.85 -12.99 1.69
C ARG A 59 -8.38 -13.44 0.31
N SER A 60 -7.56 -12.65 -0.41
CA SER A 60 -7.13 -12.99 -1.78
C SER A 60 -5.83 -13.78 -1.83
N ARG A 61 -5.01 -13.72 -0.77
CA ARG A 61 -3.62 -14.22 -0.74
C ARG A 61 -2.74 -13.60 -1.83
N GLN A 62 -3.10 -12.42 -2.29
CA GLN A 62 -2.43 -11.71 -3.38
C GLN A 62 -2.30 -10.22 -3.04
N CYS A 63 -1.21 -9.61 -3.49
CA CYS A 63 -1.00 -8.17 -3.52
C CYS A 63 0.10 -7.83 -4.52
N VAL A 64 0.02 -6.64 -5.08
CA VAL A 64 1.13 -6.03 -5.84
C VAL A 64 1.86 -5.07 -4.93
N LEU A 65 3.20 -5.06 -4.97
CA LEU A 65 4.00 -4.06 -4.29
C LEU A 65 4.61 -3.11 -5.32
N ASN A 66 4.03 -1.92 -5.46
CA ASN A 66 4.53 -0.92 -6.41
C ASN A 66 5.72 -0.13 -5.84
N LEU A 67 6.56 0.39 -6.73
CA LEU A 67 7.71 1.25 -6.47
C LEU A 67 7.51 2.58 -7.21
N PRO A 68 6.92 3.60 -6.57
CA PRO A 68 6.78 4.92 -7.14
C PRO A 68 8.15 5.59 -7.26
N SER A 69 8.32 6.37 -8.31
CA SER A 69 9.40 7.34 -8.45
C SER A 69 9.19 8.54 -7.52
N ASP A 70 10.22 9.36 -7.38
CA ASP A 70 10.25 10.55 -6.53
C ASP A 70 9.22 11.61 -6.96
N ASP A 71 8.95 11.73 -8.26
CA ASP A 71 7.90 12.61 -8.82
C ASP A 71 6.48 12.25 -8.37
N MET A 72 6.24 11.01 -7.91
CA MET A 72 4.93 10.54 -7.44
C MET A 72 4.64 10.85 -5.96
N VAL A 73 5.52 11.58 -5.26
CA VAL A 73 5.38 11.89 -3.81
C VAL A 73 4.02 12.51 -3.49
N GLN A 74 3.51 13.42 -4.31
CA GLN A 74 2.21 14.06 -4.08
C GLN A 74 1.05 13.05 -4.14
N SER A 75 1.06 12.17 -5.14
CA SER A 75 0.07 11.10 -5.27
C SER A 75 0.14 10.12 -4.10
N VAL A 76 1.34 9.74 -3.65
CA VAL A 76 1.52 8.89 -2.47
C VAL A 76 1.00 9.56 -1.20
N ASN A 77 1.30 10.84 -1.00
CA ASN A 77 0.86 11.61 0.16
C ASN A 77 -0.67 11.79 0.20
N ALA A 78 -1.31 12.00 -0.95
CA ALA A 78 -2.76 12.11 -1.05
C ALA A 78 -3.48 10.87 -0.51
N LEU A 79 -2.86 9.69 -0.61
CA LEU A 79 -3.40 8.43 -0.11
C LEU A 79 -3.25 8.25 1.40
N ALA A 80 -2.33 8.96 2.07
CA ALA A 80 -1.94 8.69 3.46
C ALA A 80 -3.09 8.76 4.47
N ARG A 81 -4.09 9.59 4.19
CA ARG A 81 -5.30 9.76 5.03
C ARG A 81 -6.56 9.19 4.38
N THR A 82 -6.42 8.22 3.49
CA THR A 82 -7.55 7.52 2.87
C THR A 82 -7.67 6.11 3.41
N THR A 83 -8.88 5.59 3.50
CA THR A 83 -9.16 4.20 3.83
C THR A 83 -10.18 3.60 2.88
N GLY A 84 -10.02 2.31 2.57
CA GLY A 84 -11.01 1.55 1.81
C GLY A 84 -12.16 1.01 2.67
N THR A 85 -12.09 1.19 4.00
CA THR A 85 -13.15 0.82 4.93
C THR A 85 -14.22 1.91 4.93
N LYS A 86 -15.47 1.56 4.59
CA LYS A 86 -16.61 2.51 4.55
C LYS A 86 -16.89 3.14 5.91
N ASP A 87 -16.97 2.30 6.94
CA ASP A 87 -17.24 2.74 8.30
C ASP A 87 -15.90 3.09 8.96
N VAL A 88 -15.50 4.36 8.85
CA VAL A 88 -14.26 4.86 9.42
C VAL A 88 -14.42 4.94 10.95
N PRO A 89 -13.61 4.21 11.74
CA PRO A 89 -13.68 4.31 13.21
C PRO A 89 -13.43 5.74 13.68
N ALA A 90 -14.13 6.19 14.73
CA ALA A 90 -14.05 7.57 15.24
C ALA A 90 -12.59 8.04 15.47
N PHE A 91 -11.79 7.21 16.13
CA PHE A 91 -10.36 7.44 16.36
C PHE A 91 -9.52 7.69 15.08
N ASN A 92 -9.91 7.09 13.95
CA ASN A 92 -9.28 7.33 12.66
C ASN A 92 -9.82 8.60 12.01
N ALA A 93 -11.14 8.85 12.10
CA ALA A 93 -11.76 10.07 11.61
C ALA A 93 -11.17 11.33 12.30
N GLU A 94 -10.97 11.28 13.62
CA GLU A 94 -10.30 12.33 14.41
C GLU A 94 -8.86 12.62 13.94
N ARG A 95 -8.17 11.61 13.40
CA ARG A 95 -6.85 11.76 12.78
C ARG A 95 -6.89 12.24 11.33
N GLY A 96 -8.08 12.53 10.82
CA GLY A 96 -8.32 13.01 9.46
C GLY A 96 -8.37 11.92 8.39
N TYR A 97 -8.53 10.65 8.76
CA TYR A 97 -8.77 9.59 7.78
C TYR A 97 -10.18 9.70 7.20
N ARG A 98 -10.30 9.55 5.89
CA ARG A 98 -11.58 9.53 5.17
C ARG A 98 -11.74 8.26 4.35
N TYR A 99 -12.97 7.82 4.17
CA TYR A 99 -13.27 6.76 3.22
C TYR A 99 -13.05 7.28 1.80
N GLU A 100 -12.30 6.51 0.99
CA GLU A 100 -12.17 6.75 -0.44
C GLU A 100 -12.41 5.44 -1.18
N LYS A 101 -13.38 5.45 -2.09
CA LYS A 101 -13.76 4.28 -2.88
C LYS A 101 -12.81 4.11 -4.06
N ASP A 102 -12.34 5.22 -4.64
CA ASP A 102 -11.46 5.23 -5.80
C ASP A 102 -10.10 5.82 -5.46
N LYS A 103 -9.22 4.95 -4.95
CA LYS A 103 -7.87 5.35 -4.53
C LYS A 103 -6.84 5.29 -5.66
N ALA A 104 -7.26 4.97 -6.88
CA ALA A 104 -6.39 4.87 -8.04
C ALA A 104 -6.64 5.98 -9.07
N SER A 105 -7.76 6.70 -8.97
CA SER A 105 -8.05 7.79 -9.88
C SER A 105 -7.21 9.03 -9.55
N PRO A 106 -6.63 9.69 -10.57
CA PRO A 106 -6.12 11.04 -10.44
C PRO A 106 -7.32 12.00 -10.42
N ASP A 107 -7.56 12.63 -9.28
CA ASP A 107 -8.35 13.87 -9.24
C ASP A 107 -7.47 15.04 -9.72
#